data_AF-A0A7V0VEM7-F1
#
_entry.id   AF-A0A7V0VEM7-F1
#
_cell.length_a   1.000
_cell.length_b   1.000
_cell.length_c   1.000
_cell.angle_alpha   90.00
_cell.angle_beta   90.00
_cell.angle_gamma   90.00
#
_symmetry.space_group_name_H-M   'P 1'
#
loop_
_entity.id
_entity.type
_entity.pdbx_description
1 polymer ?
#
loop_
_entity_poly.entity_id
_entity_poly.type
_entity_poly.pdbx_seq_one_letter_code
_entity_poly.pdbx_strand_id
1 'polypeptide(L)'
;MPNSKLNIRDSILGKLIYYVNIDNDHLPYIDIDSFQTFFFDNIELNRDTHYLLDRLADSLLCFEEYRKEIRLNDVVQIFKKYFNVFEKIENDNEDDENIFSPTYFSTFQLDSPILKQKLREITVQKLFIYYQKTLLTKAQLQGLYYAVLDIIDDITSGIGLQCSLYNYINEHYKLSQTLYNSIFRNKIEYILKLIKEEIFNYFK
;
A
#
# COMPACT_ATOMS: atom_id res chain seq x y z
N MET A 1 -0.80 8.67 -30.81
CA MET A 1 -2.04 9.48 -30.81
C MET A 1 -2.94 8.86 -29.76
N PRO A 2 -3.31 9.52 -28.65
CA PRO A 2 -4.18 8.88 -27.68
C PRO A 2 -5.58 8.78 -28.29
N ASN A 3 -5.97 7.56 -28.63
CA ASN A 3 -7.35 7.22 -28.99
C ASN A 3 -8.19 7.38 -27.71
N SER A 4 -8.63 8.60 -27.38
CA SER A 4 -9.55 8.81 -26.26
C SER A 4 -10.95 8.34 -26.67
N LYS A 5 -11.14 7.02 -26.70
CA LYS A 5 -12.44 6.35 -26.86
C LYS A 5 -13.45 6.81 -25.80
N LEU A 6 -12.93 7.33 -24.68
CA LEU A 6 -13.66 7.86 -23.55
C LEU A 6 -13.57 9.39 -23.49
N ASN A 7 -14.70 10.03 -23.20
CA ASN A 7 -14.79 11.46 -22.88
C ASN A 7 -15.56 11.68 -21.59
N ILE A 8 -15.49 12.91 -21.06
CA ILE A 8 -16.22 13.32 -19.85
C ILE A 8 -17.35 14.28 -20.25
N ARG A 9 -18.55 14.06 -19.69
CA ARG A 9 -19.70 14.99 -19.80
C ARG A 9 -20.29 15.28 -18.43
N ASP A 10 -20.89 16.46 -18.29
CA ASP A 10 -21.69 16.79 -17.11
C ASP A 10 -23.08 16.16 -17.21
N SER A 11 -23.62 15.75 -16.07
CA SER A 11 -24.94 15.17 -15.91
C SER A 11 -25.54 15.57 -14.56
N ILE A 12 -26.84 15.37 -14.40
CA ILE A 12 -27.57 15.53 -13.14
C ILE A 12 -26.96 14.63 -12.04
N LEU A 13 -26.34 13.52 -12.44
CA LEU A 13 -25.67 12.57 -11.55
C LEU A 13 -24.21 12.92 -11.26
N GLY A 14 -23.74 14.09 -11.70
CA GLY A 14 -22.34 14.53 -11.63
C GLY A 14 -21.60 14.31 -12.95
N LYS A 15 -20.29 14.13 -12.89
CA LYS A 15 -19.46 13.88 -14.08
C LYS A 15 -19.53 12.42 -14.52
N LEU A 16 -19.81 12.19 -15.79
CA LEU A 16 -19.86 10.88 -16.41
C LEU A 16 -18.68 10.71 -17.37
N ILE A 17 -18.02 9.56 -17.31
CA ILE A 17 -17.14 9.07 -18.37
C ILE A 17 -18.01 8.26 -19.32
N TYR A 18 -17.94 8.54 -20.62
CA TYR A 18 -18.74 7.85 -21.63
C TYR A 18 -17.93 7.50 -22.87
N TYR A 19 -18.35 6.45 -23.56
CA TYR A 19 -17.78 6.04 -24.83
C TYR A 19 -18.30 6.92 -25.97
N VAL A 20 -17.39 7.50 -26.76
CA VAL A 20 -17.73 8.46 -27.81
C VAL A 20 -18.40 7.76 -29.00
N ASN A 21 -19.40 8.40 -29.62
CA ASN A 21 -20.11 7.92 -30.82
C ASN A 21 -20.92 6.63 -30.66
N ILE A 22 -21.41 6.32 -29.45
CA ILE A 22 -22.39 5.23 -29.25
C ILE A 22 -23.70 5.85 -28.73
N ASP A 23 -24.76 5.68 -29.50
CA ASP A 23 -26.11 6.01 -29.05
C ASP A 23 -26.67 4.87 -28.19
N ASN A 24 -26.72 5.11 -26.88
CA ASN A 24 -27.19 4.14 -25.89
C ASN A 24 -28.05 4.81 -24.81
N ASP A 25 -28.50 6.05 -25.01
CA ASP A 25 -29.24 6.80 -23.98
C ASP A 25 -30.63 6.16 -23.68
N HIS A 26 -31.09 5.20 -24.48
CA HIS A 26 -32.30 4.43 -24.22
C HIS A 26 -32.08 3.25 -23.24
N LEU A 27 -30.84 2.87 -22.98
CA LEU A 27 -30.48 1.75 -22.10
C LEU A 27 -30.42 2.18 -20.61
N PRO A 28 -30.53 1.24 -19.66
CA PRO A 28 -30.32 1.50 -18.24
C PRO A 28 -28.85 1.79 -17.89
N TYR A 29 -28.64 2.51 -16.79
CA TYR A 29 -27.31 2.69 -16.21
C TYR A 29 -26.73 1.37 -15.71
N ILE A 30 -25.41 1.21 -15.87
CA ILE A 30 -24.66 0.06 -15.40
C ILE A 30 -24.78 -0.10 -13.87
N ASP A 31 -25.01 -1.33 -13.42
CA ASP A 31 -24.85 -1.70 -12.01
C ASP A 31 -23.36 -1.74 -11.63
N ILE A 32 -23.00 -0.93 -10.65
CA ILE A 32 -21.58 -0.67 -10.36
C ILE A 32 -20.88 -1.87 -9.73
N ASP A 33 -21.57 -2.66 -8.91
CA ASP A 33 -20.97 -3.81 -8.22
C ASP A 33 -20.66 -4.93 -9.22
N SER A 34 -21.59 -5.19 -10.14
CA SER A 34 -21.41 -6.15 -11.25
C SER A 34 -20.29 -5.71 -12.19
N PHE A 35 -20.26 -4.43 -12.56
CA PHE A 35 -19.22 -3.87 -13.42
C PHE A 35 -17.85 -3.92 -12.78
N GLN A 36 -17.74 -3.56 -11.49
CA GLN A 36 -16.47 -3.60 -10.77
C GLN A 36 -15.91 -5.01 -10.70
N THR A 37 -16.76 -6.01 -10.45
CA THR A 37 -16.36 -7.43 -10.42
C THR A 37 -15.81 -7.85 -11.77
N PHE A 38 -16.57 -7.62 -12.85
CA PHE A 38 -16.12 -7.92 -14.21
C PHE A 38 -14.81 -7.19 -14.58
N PHE A 39 -14.69 -5.92 -14.20
CA PHE A 39 -13.51 -5.12 -14.46
C PHE A 39 -12.28 -5.74 -13.79
N PHE A 40 -12.37 -6.14 -12.51
CA PHE A 40 -11.24 -6.76 -11.81
C PHE A 40 -10.87 -8.16 -12.34
N ASP A 41 -11.83 -8.92 -12.88
CA ASP A 41 -11.57 -10.23 -13.48
C ASP A 41 -10.82 -10.13 -14.83
N ASN A 42 -10.86 -8.98 -15.49
CA ASN A 42 -10.38 -8.79 -16.87
C ASN A 42 -9.18 -7.83 -17.00
N ILE A 43 -8.52 -7.51 -15.90
CA ILE A 43 -7.33 -6.66 -15.87
C ILE A 43 -6.11 -7.45 -15.43
N GLU A 44 -4.99 -7.17 -16.08
CA GLU A 44 -3.69 -7.68 -15.65
C GLU A 44 -3.13 -6.82 -14.51
N LEU A 45 -2.43 -7.49 -13.59
CA LEU A 45 -1.74 -6.86 -12.46
C LEU A 45 -0.57 -5.96 -12.95
N ASN A 46 -0.24 -4.92 -12.17
CA ASN A 46 0.93 -4.02 -12.33
C ASN A 46 0.94 -3.15 -13.60
N ARG A 47 -0.23 -2.65 -14.01
CA ARG A 47 -0.38 -1.77 -15.16
C ARG A 47 -0.67 -0.31 -14.76
N ASP A 48 -0.30 0.60 -15.66
CA ASP A 48 -0.43 2.04 -15.45
C ASP A 48 -1.86 2.57 -15.67
N THR A 49 -2.08 3.84 -15.34
CA THR A 49 -3.39 4.50 -15.51
C THR A 49 -3.89 4.46 -16.96
N HIS A 50 -2.99 4.49 -17.96
CA HIS A 50 -3.38 4.44 -19.36
C HIS A 50 -4.00 3.08 -19.72
N TYR A 51 -3.37 1.99 -19.31
CA TYR A 51 -3.92 0.66 -19.46
C TYR A 51 -5.29 0.52 -18.78
N LEU A 52 -5.45 1.04 -17.56
CA LEU A 52 -6.73 0.97 -16.84
C LEU A 52 -7.85 1.72 -17.57
N LEU A 53 -7.53 2.87 -18.19
CA LEU A 53 -8.49 3.64 -19.00
C LEU A 53 -8.87 2.88 -20.29
N ASP A 54 -7.92 2.19 -20.93
CA ASP A 54 -8.21 1.37 -22.09
C ASP A 54 -9.09 0.17 -21.73
N ARG A 55 -8.76 -0.52 -20.63
CA ARG A 55 -9.58 -1.63 -20.10
C ARG A 55 -10.96 -1.18 -19.64
N LEU A 56 -11.08 0.04 -19.11
CA LEU A 56 -12.37 0.64 -18.75
C LEU A 56 -13.24 0.81 -20.01
N ALA A 57 -12.65 1.31 -21.09
CA ALA A 57 -13.35 1.47 -22.37
C ALA A 57 -13.82 0.12 -22.94
N ASP A 58 -12.93 -0.88 -22.94
CA ASP A 58 -13.25 -2.22 -23.43
C ASP A 58 -14.33 -2.90 -22.54
N SER A 59 -14.25 -2.74 -21.22
CA SER A 59 -15.23 -3.29 -20.28
C SER A 59 -16.61 -2.68 -20.46
N LEU A 60 -16.71 -1.36 -20.69
CA LEU A 60 -17.99 -0.72 -21.00
C LEU A 60 -18.65 -1.36 -22.24
N LEU A 61 -17.87 -1.66 -23.27
CA LEU A 61 -18.39 -2.29 -24.50
C LEU A 61 -18.98 -3.68 -24.24
N CYS A 62 -18.40 -4.48 -23.34
CA CYS A 62 -18.89 -5.83 -23.01
C CYS A 62 -20.28 -5.85 -22.34
N PHE A 63 -20.70 -4.78 -21.68
CA PHE A 63 -22.03 -4.66 -21.06
C PHE A 63 -23.08 -4.16 -22.06
N GLU A 64 -23.38 -4.94 -23.10
CA GLU A 64 -24.23 -4.54 -24.25
C GLU A 64 -25.61 -4.00 -23.86
N GLU A 65 -26.21 -4.54 -22.79
CA GLU A 65 -27.55 -4.18 -22.32
C GLU A 65 -27.62 -2.85 -21.55
N TYR A 66 -26.47 -2.20 -21.33
CA TYR A 66 -26.37 -0.99 -20.52
C TYR A 66 -25.76 0.17 -21.30
N ARG A 67 -25.99 1.39 -20.77
CA ARG A 67 -25.32 2.58 -21.28
C ARG A 67 -23.82 2.44 -21.21
N LYS A 68 -23.11 2.92 -22.24
CA LYS A 68 -21.64 2.92 -22.29
C LYS A 68 -21.08 4.13 -21.55
N GLU A 69 -21.59 4.35 -20.34
CA GLU A 69 -21.19 5.44 -19.46
C GLU A 69 -21.17 5.01 -18.00
N ILE A 70 -20.28 5.64 -17.23
CA ILE A 70 -20.05 5.36 -15.81
C ILE A 70 -19.71 6.66 -15.10
N ARG A 71 -20.08 6.80 -13.83
CA ARG A 71 -19.75 8.01 -13.08
C ARG A 71 -18.25 8.08 -12.81
N LEU A 72 -17.68 9.27 -12.97
CA LEU A 72 -16.26 9.52 -12.70
C LEU A 72 -15.90 9.13 -11.26
N ASN A 73 -16.76 9.44 -10.30
CA ASN A 73 -16.53 9.09 -8.89
C ASN A 73 -16.41 7.57 -8.70
N ASP A 74 -17.23 6.79 -9.40
CA ASP A 74 -17.21 5.33 -9.27
C ASP A 74 -15.92 4.77 -9.88
N VAL A 75 -15.51 5.26 -11.05
CA VAL A 75 -14.21 4.91 -11.66
C VAL A 75 -13.04 5.25 -10.73
N VAL A 76 -13.07 6.42 -10.09
CA VAL A 76 -12.05 6.81 -9.11
C VAL A 76 -12.02 5.83 -7.94
N GLN A 77 -13.18 5.37 -7.44
CA GLN A 77 -13.23 4.37 -6.36
C GLN A 77 -12.72 3.00 -6.82
N ILE A 78 -13.07 2.57 -8.03
CA ILE A 78 -12.57 1.32 -8.62
C ILE A 78 -11.04 1.38 -8.75
N PHE A 79 -10.49 2.47 -9.27
CA PHE A 79 -9.04 2.62 -9.44
C PHE A 79 -8.34 2.72 -8.08
N LYS A 80 -8.91 3.42 -7.09
CA LYS A 80 -8.38 3.40 -5.72
C LYS A 80 -8.37 2.01 -5.12
N LYS A 81 -9.43 1.21 -5.35
CA LYS A 81 -9.47 -0.19 -4.91
C LYS A 81 -8.41 -1.02 -5.63
N TYR A 82 -8.25 -0.87 -6.94
CA TYR A 82 -7.17 -1.46 -7.72
C TYR A 82 -5.83 -1.14 -7.06
N PHE A 83 -5.44 0.14 -6.99
CA PHE A 83 -4.15 0.56 -6.43
C PHE A 83 -3.98 0.19 -4.95
N ASN A 84 -5.03 0.19 -4.12
CA ASN A 84 -4.93 -0.31 -2.74
C ASN A 84 -4.73 -1.83 -2.66
N VAL A 85 -5.30 -2.58 -3.62
CA VAL A 85 -5.05 -4.01 -3.77
C VAL A 85 -3.62 -4.22 -4.27
N PHE A 86 -3.07 -3.38 -5.16
CA PHE A 86 -1.64 -3.41 -5.48
C PHE A 86 -0.76 -3.01 -4.32
N GLU A 87 -1.07 -1.97 -3.58
CA GLU A 87 -0.32 -1.64 -2.38
C GLU A 87 -0.35 -2.82 -1.40
N LYS A 88 -1.45 -3.59 -1.32
CA LYS A 88 -1.48 -4.82 -0.53
C LYS A 88 -0.71 -5.97 -1.16
N ILE A 89 -0.82 -6.18 -2.47
CA ILE A 89 -0.19 -7.29 -3.21
C ILE A 89 1.30 -7.05 -3.40
N GLU A 90 1.78 -5.84 -3.67
CA GLU A 90 3.20 -5.47 -3.67
C GLU A 90 3.77 -5.51 -2.24
N ASN A 91 2.98 -5.19 -1.20
CA ASN A 91 3.39 -5.44 0.19
C ASN A 91 3.30 -6.93 0.59
N ASP A 92 2.54 -7.78 -0.14
CA ASP A 92 2.39 -9.22 0.13
C ASP A 92 3.29 -10.10 -0.79
N ASN A 93 3.79 -9.58 -1.93
CA ASN A 93 4.53 -10.31 -2.97
C ASN A 93 5.94 -9.74 -3.29
N GLU A 94 6.39 -8.65 -2.68
CA GLU A 94 7.83 -8.47 -2.55
C GLU A 94 8.31 -9.46 -1.47
N ASP A 95 9.27 -10.32 -1.81
CA ASP A 95 9.91 -11.28 -0.93
C ASP A 95 10.21 -10.70 0.49
N ASP A 96 9.23 -10.87 1.37
CA ASP A 96 9.26 -10.46 2.78
C ASP A 96 10.21 -11.35 3.59
N GLU A 97 10.78 -12.39 2.95
CA GLU A 97 11.77 -13.26 3.59
C GLU A 97 13.12 -12.59 3.83
N ASN A 98 13.40 -11.38 3.30
CA ASN A 98 14.68 -10.74 3.59
C ASN A 98 14.77 -9.20 3.42
N ILE A 99 13.77 -8.46 3.90
CA ILE A 99 13.87 -6.98 4.01
C ILE A 99 15.10 -6.54 4.83
N PHE A 100 15.63 -7.43 5.69
CA PHE A 100 16.88 -7.23 6.44
C PHE A 100 17.79 -8.45 6.49
N SER A 101 18.06 -9.05 5.33
CA SER A 101 19.10 -10.09 5.27
C SER A 101 20.43 -9.55 5.80
N PRO A 102 21.17 -10.32 6.63
CA PRO A 102 22.52 -9.96 7.04
C PRO A 102 23.40 -9.61 5.83
N THR A 103 23.21 -10.32 4.71
CA THR A 103 23.93 -10.13 3.46
C THR A 103 23.71 -8.76 2.83
N TYR A 104 22.48 -8.22 2.85
CA TYR A 104 22.13 -6.93 2.23
C TYR A 104 22.78 -5.74 2.95
N PHE A 105 22.83 -5.79 4.28
CA PHE A 105 23.35 -4.68 5.07
C PHE A 105 24.85 -4.78 5.37
N SER A 106 25.44 -5.99 5.29
CA SER A 106 26.88 -6.19 5.46
C SER A 106 27.76 -5.39 4.47
N THR A 107 27.22 -4.99 3.32
CA THR A 107 27.93 -4.20 2.31
C THR A 107 27.95 -2.70 2.59
N PHE A 108 27.11 -2.20 3.50
CA PHE A 108 27.01 -0.79 3.83
C PHE A 108 27.72 -0.50 5.17
N GLN A 109 28.59 0.50 5.21
CA GLN A 109 29.10 1.02 6.48
C GLN A 109 28.01 1.89 7.13
N LEU A 110 27.13 1.24 7.91
CA LEU A 110 25.92 1.83 8.48
C LEU A 110 26.12 2.44 9.87
N ASP A 111 27.31 2.32 10.46
CA ASP A 111 27.60 2.82 11.80
C ASP A 111 27.84 4.35 11.80
N SER A 112 26.81 5.08 11.40
CA SER A 112 26.76 6.54 11.42
C SER A 112 25.83 7.00 12.54
N PRO A 113 26.33 7.75 13.54
CA PRO A 113 25.50 8.33 14.60
C PRO A 113 24.37 9.22 14.06
N ILE A 114 24.62 9.90 12.94
CA ILE A 114 23.64 10.76 12.28
C ILE A 114 22.51 9.92 11.67
N LEU A 115 22.85 8.82 11.00
CA LEU A 115 21.86 7.90 10.45
C LEU A 115 21.02 7.28 11.57
N LYS A 116 21.66 6.75 12.63
CA LYS A 116 20.98 6.20 13.80
C LYS A 116 19.98 7.19 14.41
N GLN A 117 20.38 8.46 14.58
CA GLN A 117 19.49 9.50 15.10
C GLN A 117 18.28 9.72 14.18
N LYS A 118 18.49 9.77 12.86
CA LYS A 118 17.41 9.97 11.88
C LYS A 118 16.41 8.81 11.87
N LEU A 119 16.89 7.57 11.96
CA LEU A 119 16.03 6.37 12.06
C LEU A 119 15.19 6.37 13.34
N ARG A 120 15.78 6.83 14.46
CA ARG A 120 15.07 7.02 15.73
C ARG A 120 13.97 8.08 15.61
N GLU A 121 14.24 9.19 14.94
CA GLU A 121 13.25 10.25 14.72
C GLU A 121 12.06 9.77 13.89
N ILE A 122 12.30 9.04 12.79
CA ILE A 122 11.24 8.41 11.97
C ILE A 122 10.37 7.49 12.84
N THR A 123 11.02 6.66 13.66
CA THR A 123 10.34 5.75 14.58
C THR A 123 9.43 6.52 15.54
N VAL A 124 9.96 7.55 16.21
CA VAL A 124 9.21 8.38 17.17
C VAL A 124 8.03 9.08 16.50
N GLN A 125 8.23 9.67 15.32
CA GLN A 125 7.16 10.32 14.56
C GLN A 125 6.03 9.34 14.24
N LYS A 126 6.37 8.10 13.83
CA LYS A 126 5.34 7.11 13.49
C LYS A 126 4.61 6.58 14.73
N LEU A 127 5.33 6.34 15.81
CA LEU A 127 4.74 5.94 17.09
C LEU A 127 3.78 7.02 17.64
N PHE A 128 4.13 8.29 17.47
CA PHE A 128 3.26 9.39 17.86
C PHE A 128 1.92 9.37 17.10
N ILE A 129 1.95 9.07 15.80
CA ILE A 129 0.72 8.89 15.00
C ILE A 129 -0.12 7.72 15.51
N TYR A 130 0.51 6.59 15.86
CA TYR A 130 -0.20 5.44 16.43
C TYR A 130 -0.83 5.76 17.78
N TYR A 131 -0.17 6.58 18.62
CA TYR A 131 -0.73 7.06 19.87
C TYR A 131 -1.95 7.96 19.65
N GLN A 132 -1.84 8.97 18.77
CA GLN A 132 -2.92 9.92 18.49
C GLN A 132 -4.17 9.24 17.92
N LYS A 133 -3.99 8.21 17.10
CA LYS A 133 -5.09 7.43 16.51
C LYS A 133 -5.60 6.32 17.44
N THR A 134 -5.18 6.30 18.71
CA THR A 134 -5.53 5.29 19.72
C THR A 134 -5.29 3.84 19.27
N LEU A 135 -4.36 3.63 18.34
CA LEU A 135 -4.05 2.33 17.75
C LEU A 135 -3.20 1.46 18.68
N LEU A 136 -2.50 2.08 19.63
CA LEU A 136 -1.68 1.42 20.64
C LEU A 136 -1.77 2.18 21.97
N THR A 137 -1.74 1.42 23.06
CA THR A 137 -1.60 1.97 24.42
C THR A 137 -0.16 2.43 24.67
N LYS A 138 0.05 3.21 25.73
CA LYS A 138 1.39 3.68 26.13
C LYS A 138 2.40 2.54 26.34
N ALA A 139 1.98 1.46 27.01
CA ALA A 139 2.83 0.30 27.25
C ALA A 139 3.20 -0.42 25.93
N GLN A 140 2.23 -0.57 25.03
CA GLN A 140 2.45 -1.18 23.72
C GLN A 140 3.37 -0.33 22.84
N LEU A 141 3.24 1.00 22.87
CA LEU A 141 4.15 1.91 22.17
C LEU A 141 5.57 1.82 22.69
N GLN A 142 5.73 1.75 24.02
CA GLN A 142 7.04 1.61 24.64
C GLN A 142 7.71 0.29 24.24
N GLY A 143 6.97 -0.82 24.25
CA GLY A 143 7.47 -2.11 23.77
C GLY A 143 7.88 -2.08 22.30
N LEU A 144 7.03 -1.52 21.43
CA LEU A 144 7.34 -1.37 20.02
C LEU A 144 8.53 -0.44 19.76
N TYR A 145 8.67 0.63 20.54
CA TYR A 145 9.80 1.56 20.44
C TYR A 145 11.12 0.84 20.68
N TYR A 146 11.27 0.14 21.81
CA TYR A 146 12.52 -0.56 22.13
C TYR A 146 12.80 -1.69 21.16
N ALA A 147 11.78 -2.44 20.73
CA ALA A 147 11.94 -3.45 19.69
C ALA A 147 12.51 -2.88 18.39
N VAL A 148 12.02 -1.72 17.94
CA VAL A 148 12.54 -1.06 16.74
C VAL A 148 13.95 -0.51 16.96
N LEU A 149 14.28 -0.03 18.16
CA LEU A 149 15.65 0.40 18.47
C LEU A 149 16.67 -0.73 18.38
N ASP A 150 16.36 -1.90 18.94
CA ASP A 150 17.22 -3.08 18.85
C ASP A 150 17.44 -3.48 17.38
N ILE A 151 16.36 -3.45 16.58
CA ILE A 151 16.45 -3.72 15.14
C ILE A 151 17.35 -2.69 14.44
N ILE A 152 17.19 -1.40 14.72
CA ILE A 152 18.05 -0.34 14.16
C ILE A 152 19.51 -0.60 14.52
N ASP A 153 19.79 -0.91 15.78
CA ASP A 153 21.16 -1.16 16.24
C ASP A 153 21.75 -2.39 15.53
N ASP A 154 21.00 -3.50 15.42
CA ASP A 154 21.43 -4.72 14.73
C ASP A 154 21.71 -4.50 13.23
N ILE A 155 20.83 -3.76 12.54
CA ILE A 155 21.00 -3.43 11.12
C ILE A 155 22.20 -2.52 10.92
N THR A 156 22.33 -1.47 11.74
CA THR A 156 23.40 -0.47 11.58
C THR A 156 24.76 -0.99 12.02
N SER A 157 24.80 -2.02 12.87
CA SER A 157 26.02 -2.79 13.16
C SER A 157 26.37 -3.82 12.08
N GLY A 158 25.56 -3.95 11.03
CA GLY A 158 25.81 -4.85 9.89
C GLY A 158 25.52 -6.33 10.19
N ILE A 159 24.90 -6.63 11.33
CA ILE A 159 24.57 -8.01 11.74
C ILE A 159 23.25 -8.45 11.11
N GLY A 160 22.38 -7.49 10.76
CA GLY A 160 21.03 -7.76 10.26
C GLY A 160 20.11 -8.28 11.37
N LEU A 161 18.88 -8.69 11.03
CA LEU A 161 17.95 -9.21 12.05
C LEU A 161 18.47 -10.50 12.68
N GLN A 162 18.53 -10.53 14.01
CA GLN A 162 18.98 -11.69 14.79
C GLN A 162 17.86 -12.67 15.11
N CYS A 163 16.61 -12.21 15.09
CA CYS A 163 15.44 -13.03 15.39
C CYS A 163 14.19 -12.53 14.66
N SER A 164 13.06 -13.21 14.85
CA SER A 164 11.79 -12.77 14.29
C SER A 164 11.34 -11.44 14.90
N LEU A 165 10.60 -10.63 14.14
CA LEU A 165 10.00 -9.38 14.63
C LEU A 165 9.11 -9.58 15.86
N TYR A 166 8.45 -10.74 15.96
CA TYR A 166 7.72 -11.14 17.15
C TYR A 166 8.64 -11.19 18.38
N ASN A 167 9.81 -11.81 18.26
CA ASN A 167 10.74 -11.97 19.38
C ASN A 167 11.28 -10.62 19.85
N TYR A 168 11.63 -9.69 18.93
CA TYR A 168 12.03 -8.33 19.30
C TYR A 168 10.98 -7.63 20.16
N ILE A 169 9.70 -7.71 19.78
CA ILE A 169 8.63 -7.10 20.60
C ILE A 169 8.44 -7.86 21.90
N ASN A 170 8.50 -9.19 21.88
CA ASN A 170 8.24 -10.03 23.04
C ASN A 170 9.34 -9.93 24.13
N GLU A 171 10.54 -9.47 23.79
CA GLU A 171 11.56 -9.09 24.78
C GLU A 171 11.12 -7.89 25.62
N HIS A 172 10.51 -6.87 25.00
CA HIS A 172 10.13 -5.61 25.65
C HIS A 172 8.67 -5.53 26.12
N TYR A 173 7.79 -6.35 25.54
CA TYR A 173 6.37 -6.40 25.86
C TYR A 173 5.86 -7.84 25.69
N LYS A 174 5.67 -8.56 26.81
CA LYS A 174 5.27 -9.97 26.78
C LYS A 174 3.87 -10.12 26.18
N LEU A 175 3.76 -10.87 25.07
CA LEU A 175 2.51 -11.07 24.37
C LEU A 175 2.49 -12.38 23.57
N SER A 176 1.31 -12.91 23.27
CA SER A 176 1.15 -14.13 22.47
C SER A 176 1.29 -13.85 20.97
N GLN A 177 1.72 -14.84 20.19
CA GLN A 177 1.82 -14.73 18.73
C GLN A 177 0.52 -14.22 18.06
N THR A 178 -0.64 -14.61 18.58
CA THR A 178 -1.94 -14.15 18.08
C THR A 178 -2.15 -12.65 18.30
N LEU A 179 -1.76 -12.12 19.47
CA LEU A 179 -1.82 -10.69 19.75
C LEU A 179 -0.78 -9.90 18.95
N TYR A 180 0.39 -10.49 18.70
CA TYR A 180 1.39 -9.91 17.81
C TYR A 180 0.82 -9.70 16.41
N ASN A 181 0.28 -10.76 15.82
CA ASN A 181 -0.24 -10.74 14.45
C ASN A 181 -1.39 -9.74 14.28
N SER A 182 -2.26 -9.62 15.28
CA SER A 182 -3.44 -8.74 15.21
C SER A 182 -3.14 -7.27 15.52
N ILE A 183 -2.17 -6.99 16.40
CA ILE A 183 -1.94 -5.62 16.90
C ILE A 183 -0.65 -5.02 16.32
N PHE A 184 0.43 -5.79 16.25
CA PHE A 184 1.78 -5.25 16.06
C PHE A 184 2.37 -5.50 14.68
N ARG A 185 2.13 -6.66 14.07
CA ARG A 185 2.78 -7.10 12.83
C ARG A 185 2.85 -6.00 11.76
N ASN A 186 1.70 -5.54 11.30
CA ASN A 186 1.64 -4.52 10.24
C ASN A 186 2.22 -3.17 10.69
N LYS A 187 2.27 -2.88 11.99
CA LYS A 187 2.81 -1.62 12.51
C LYS A 187 4.34 -1.64 12.54
N ILE A 188 4.94 -2.76 12.96
CA ILE A 188 6.40 -2.91 12.95
C ILE A 188 6.93 -3.01 11.53
N GLU A 189 6.30 -3.83 10.66
CA GLU A 189 6.66 -3.95 9.24
C GLU A 189 6.63 -2.59 8.53
N TYR A 190 5.60 -1.79 8.80
CA TYR A 190 5.50 -0.45 8.22
C TYR A 190 6.59 0.51 8.71
N ILE A 191 6.94 0.51 10.00
CA ILE A 191 8.05 1.34 10.51
C ILE A 191 9.37 0.90 9.85
N LEU A 192 9.57 -0.40 9.71
CA LEU A 192 10.77 -0.96 9.09
C LEU A 192 10.87 -0.62 7.60
N LYS A 193 9.75 -0.57 6.88
CA LYS A 193 9.71 -0.07 5.50
C LYS A 193 10.25 1.35 5.40
N LEU A 194 9.80 2.26 6.27
CA LEU A 194 10.29 3.65 6.32
C LEU A 194 11.79 3.72 6.66
N ILE A 195 12.25 2.87 7.58
CA ILE A 195 13.68 2.78 7.94
C ILE A 195 14.51 2.34 6.72
N LYS A 196 14.07 1.32 5.99
CA LYS A 196 14.76 0.83 4.78
C LYS A 196 14.86 1.92 3.71
N GLU A 197 13.78 2.65 3.46
CA GLU A 197 13.76 3.77 2.52
C GLU A 197 14.75 4.87 2.94
N GLU A 198 14.80 5.21 4.23
CA GLU A 198 15.74 6.21 4.73
C GLU A 198 17.19 5.78 4.61
N ILE A 199 17.50 4.52 4.93
CA ILE A 199 18.85 3.96 4.74
C ILE A 199 19.23 4.04 3.26
N PHE A 200 18.33 3.67 2.34
CA PHE A 200 18.60 3.75 0.90
C PHE A 200 18.89 5.18 0.45
N ASN A 201 18.12 6.16 0.94
CA ASN A 201 18.32 7.57 0.62
C ASN A 201 19.64 8.13 1.17
N TYR A 202 20.16 7.60 2.28
CA TYR A 202 21.41 8.04 2.87
C TYR A 202 22.65 7.72 1.99
N PHE A 203 22.60 6.65 1.21
CA PHE A 203 23.71 6.22 0.33
C PHE A 203 23.56 6.66 -1.13
N LYS A 204 22.49 7.38 -1.47
CA LYS A 204 22.26 7.92 -2.81
C LYS A 204 22.86 9.32 -2.97
#